data_AF-A0A1Q7N633-F1
#
_entry.id   AF-A0A1Q7N633-F1
#
_cell.length_a   1.000
_cell.length_b   1.000
_cell.length_c   1.000
_cell.angle_alpha   90.00
_cell.angle_beta   90.00
_cell.angle_gamma   90.00
#
_symmetry.space_group_name_H-M   'P 1'
#
loop_
_entity.id
_entity.type
_entity.pdbx_description
1 polymer ?
#
loop_
_entity_poly.entity_id
_entity_poly.type
_entity_poly.pdbx_seq_one_letter_code
_entity_poly.pdbx_strand_id
1 'polypeptide(L)'
;MKSVTVLALLILIGTNSVTWCGQSGIIHPPLNSRFPGSRTTWQGEIWLSWLAPIQHWFVESAIAGYERGYDEGCADARAAVKRSQTRGQQNPELDCPHSERFRNKAPYYSTQMTDFCTRYPEDRDLPLAFLIKMLMGPKPKTLEEIHQSLRPRE
;
A
#
# COMPACT_ATOMS: atom_id res chain seq x y z
N MET A 1 -16.92 46.40 51.05
CA MET A 1 -17.61 45.15 50.68
C MET A 1 -17.64 45.02 49.16
N LYS A 2 -16.96 43.99 48.62
CA LYS A 2 -17.32 43.24 47.41
C LYS A 2 -16.23 42.17 47.22
N SER A 3 -16.61 40.93 47.55
CA SER A 3 -15.75 39.74 47.57
C SER A 3 -15.35 39.31 46.16
N VAL A 4 -14.11 38.84 46.04
CA VAL A 4 -13.57 38.13 44.88
C VAL A 4 -13.95 36.66 45.01
N THR A 5 -14.71 36.14 44.06
CA THR A 5 -15.07 34.72 43.99
C THR A 5 -14.09 34.00 43.05
N VAL A 6 -13.25 33.13 43.62
CA VAL A 6 -12.34 32.25 42.87
C VAL A 6 -13.09 30.95 42.56
N LEU A 7 -13.29 30.65 41.28
CA LEU A 7 -13.82 29.37 40.81
C LEU A 7 -12.68 28.35 40.75
N ALA A 8 -12.75 27.31 41.58
CA ALA A 8 -11.86 26.16 41.52
C ALA A 8 -12.36 25.18 40.46
N LEU A 9 -11.52 24.92 39.44
CA LEU A 9 -11.77 23.93 38.39
C LEU A 9 -11.19 22.58 38.83
N LEU A 10 -12.03 21.63 39.24
CA LEU A 10 -11.63 20.25 39.53
C LEU A 10 -11.65 19.43 38.24
N ILE A 11 -10.46 19.11 37.72
CA ILE A 11 -10.28 18.19 36.60
C ILE A 11 -10.23 16.77 37.18
N LEU A 12 -11.32 16.01 37.00
CA LEU A 12 -11.35 14.57 37.28
C LEU A 12 -10.67 13.83 36.13
N ILE A 13 -9.43 13.40 36.36
CA ILE A 13 -8.68 12.54 35.44
C ILE A 13 -9.18 11.10 35.65
N GLY A 14 -10.11 10.65 34.81
CA GLY A 14 -10.52 9.25 34.77
C GLY A 14 -9.43 8.39 34.12
N THR A 15 -8.68 7.63 34.91
CA THR A 15 -7.71 6.65 34.42
C THR A 15 -8.43 5.40 33.96
N ASN A 16 -8.82 5.35 32.69
CA ASN A 16 -9.20 4.09 32.05
C ASN A 16 -7.93 3.26 31.80
N SER A 17 -7.67 2.32 32.70
CA SER A 17 -6.66 1.29 32.54
C SER A 17 -7.00 0.41 31.34
N VAL A 18 -6.41 0.70 30.18
CA VAL A 18 -6.46 -0.20 29.01
C VAL A 18 -5.50 -1.36 29.30
N THR A 19 -6.02 -2.44 29.88
CA THR A 19 -5.30 -3.71 29.96
C THR A 19 -5.28 -4.36 28.58
N TRP A 20 -4.31 -3.98 27.77
CA TRP A 20 -3.97 -4.62 26.50
C TRP A 20 -2.98 -5.77 26.77
N CYS A 21 -3.48 -6.88 27.29
CA CYS A 21 -2.75 -8.16 27.27
C CYS A 21 -3.35 -9.04 26.19
N GLY A 22 -3.13 -8.67 24.92
CA GLY A 22 -3.29 -9.59 23.81
C GLY A 22 -2.09 -10.51 23.77
N GLN A 23 -2.32 -11.82 23.96
CA GLN A 23 -1.29 -12.84 23.76
C GLN A 23 -0.69 -12.70 22.36
N SER A 24 0.55 -12.23 22.30
CA SER A 24 1.39 -12.33 21.11
C SER A 24 1.70 -13.80 20.88
N GLY A 25 0.78 -14.53 20.24
CA GLY A 25 1.09 -15.82 19.65
C GLY A 25 2.31 -15.62 18.76
N ILE A 26 3.40 -16.34 19.03
CA ILE A 26 4.62 -16.25 18.25
C ILE A 26 4.26 -16.74 16.84
N ILE A 27 4.08 -15.79 15.91
CA ILE A 27 3.88 -16.10 14.49
C ILE A 27 5.23 -16.61 13.99
N HIS A 28 5.39 -17.93 13.93
CA HIS A 28 6.59 -18.52 13.34
C HIS A 28 6.64 -18.18 11.85
N PRO A 29 7.75 -17.62 11.36
CA PRO A 29 7.87 -17.27 9.95
C PRO A 29 7.85 -18.53 9.07
N PRO A 30 7.34 -18.43 7.83
CA PRO A 30 7.24 -19.57 6.94
C PRO A 30 8.63 -19.89 6.40
N LEU A 31 9.23 -20.96 6.91
CA LEU A 31 10.47 -21.50 6.34
C LEU A 31 10.28 -21.87 4.86
N ASN A 32 9.04 -22.12 4.43
CA ASN A 32 8.64 -22.50 3.07
C ASN A 32 7.74 -21.45 2.40
N SER A 33 8.15 -20.18 2.32
CA SER A 33 7.48 -19.22 1.44
C SER A 33 7.91 -19.39 -0.02
N ARG A 34 6.93 -19.21 -0.93
CA ARG A 34 7.15 -19.12 -2.39
C ARG A 34 8.00 -17.91 -2.76
N PHE A 35 7.99 -16.87 -1.94
CA PHE A 35 8.70 -15.62 -2.14
C PHE A 35 9.90 -15.52 -1.18
N PRO A 36 11.15 -15.47 -1.69
CA PRO A 36 12.33 -15.37 -0.83
C PRO A 36 12.28 -14.19 0.15
N GLY A 37 11.73 -13.06 -0.29
CA GLY A 37 11.57 -11.84 0.53
C GLY A 37 10.51 -11.94 1.64
N SER A 38 9.70 -13.00 1.67
CA SER A 38 8.66 -13.23 2.69
C SER A 38 8.98 -14.39 3.62
N ARG A 39 10.14 -15.06 3.46
CA ARG A 39 10.55 -16.20 4.30
C ARG A 39 10.71 -15.84 5.78
N THR A 40 10.93 -14.56 6.07
CA THR A 40 11.07 -14.06 7.45
C THR A 40 9.76 -13.54 8.04
N THR A 41 8.72 -13.31 7.23
CA THR A 41 7.45 -12.78 7.72
C THR A 41 6.32 -12.96 6.71
N TRP A 42 5.18 -13.48 7.18
CA TRP A 42 3.93 -13.52 6.41
C TRP A 42 3.39 -12.10 6.27
N GLN A 43 3.71 -11.39 5.18
CA GLN A 43 3.33 -9.98 5.06
C GLN A 43 1.81 -9.77 5.03
N GLY A 44 1.04 -10.76 4.57
CA GLY A 44 -0.42 -10.74 4.68
C GLY A 44 -0.94 -10.80 6.12
N GLU A 45 -0.27 -11.52 7.02
CA GLU A 45 -0.61 -11.51 8.46
C GLU A 45 -0.28 -10.16 9.09
N ILE A 46 0.88 -9.59 8.73
CA ILE A 46 1.24 -8.24 9.16
C ILE A 46 0.17 -7.24 8.70
N TRP A 47 -0.23 -7.31 7.44
CA TRP A 47 -1.26 -6.45 6.87
C TRP A 47 -2.59 -6.54 7.64
N LEU A 48 -3.05 -7.76 7.93
CA LEU A 48 -4.27 -8.00 8.69
C LEU A 48 -4.16 -7.57 10.16
N SER A 49 -2.95 -7.51 10.71
CA SER A 49 -2.71 -6.98 12.07
C SER A 49 -2.73 -5.45 12.16
N TRP A 50 -2.58 -4.75 11.04
CA TRP A 50 -2.58 -3.30 11.01
C TRP A 50 -3.98 -2.72 11.16
N LEU A 51 -4.07 -1.58 11.86
CA LEU A 51 -5.29 -0.77 11.90
C LEU A 51 -5.55 -0.15 10.52
N ALA A 52 -6.82 0.07 10.17
CA ALA A 52 -7.22 0.64 8.88
C ALA A 52 -6.48 1.95 8.50
N PRO A 53 -6.19 2.90 9.41
CA PRO A 53 -5.39 4.08 9.04
C PRO A 53 -3.97 3.76 8.56
N ILE A 54 -3.34 2.72 9.11
CA ILE A 54 -1.99 2.29 8.71
C ILE A 54 -2.06 1.63 7.33
N GLN A 55 -3.08 0.79 7.09
CA GLN A 55 -3.33 0.18 5.79
C GLN A 55 -3.54 1.25 4.71
N HIS A 56 -4.35 2.28 4.99
CA HIS A 56 -4.56 3.41 4.10
C HIS A 56 -3.25 4.15 3.81
N TRP A 57 -2.46 4.48 4.83
CA TRP A 57 -1.22 5.20 4.67
C TRP A 57 -0.17 4.44 3.84
N PHE A 58 -0.10 3.12 4.00
CA PHE A 58 0.72 2.26 3.14
C PHE A 58 0.32 2.40 1.67
N VAL A 59 -0.99 2.32 1.38
CA VAL A 59 -1.50 2.41 0.02
C VAL A 59 -1.31 3.80 -0.58
N GLU A 60 -1.56 4.86 0.20
CA GLU A 60 -1.29 6.26 -0.22
C GLU A 60 0.18 6.44 -0.59
N SER A 61 1.08 5.91 0.22
CA SER A 61 2.52 5.97 -0.04
C SER A 61 2.92 5.19 -1.30
N ALA A 62 2.30 4.02 -1.53
CA ALA A 62 2.51 3.24 -2.75
C ALA A 62 2.02 3.97 -4.01
N ILE A 63 0.86 4.64 -3.92
CA ILE A 63 0.32 5.50 -4.99
C ILE A 63 1.28 6.65 -5.28
N ALA A 64 1.69 7.41 -4.26
CA ALA A 64 2.59 8.53 -4.43
C ALA A 64 3.93 8.10 -5.05
N GLY A 65 4.48 6.97 -4.62
CA GLY A 65 5.70 6.40 -5.21
C GLY A 65 5.54 5.99 -6.67
N TYR A 66 4.39 5.38 -7.02
CA TYR A 66 4.09 5.00 -8.41
C TYR A 66 3.95 6.23 -9.31
N GLU A 67 3.18 7.24 -8.88
CA GLU A 67 2.96 8.48 -9.64
C GLU A 67 4.29 9.20 -9.87
N ARG A 68 5.10 9.36 -8.82
CA ARG A 68 6.43 9.95 -8.94
C ARG A 68 7.32 9.18 -9.92
N GLY A 69 7.37 7.86 -9.80
CA GLY A 69 8.18 7.03 -10.71
C GLY A 69 7.71 7.08 -12.16
N TYR A 70 6.39 7.19 -12.38
CA TYR A 70 5.81 7.38 -13.71
C TYR A 70 6.20 8.73 -14.33
N ASP A 71 6.10 9.81 -13.55
CA ASP A 71 6.44 11.16 -14.00
C ASP A 71 7.95 11.27 -14.33
N GLU A 72 8.81 10.74 -13.45
CA GLU A 72 10.26 10.70 -13.65
C GLU A 72 10.62 9.87 -14.90
N GLY A 73 10.07 8.66 -15.03
CA GLY A 73 10.32 7.79 -16.19
C GLY A 73 9.83 8.41 -17.50
N CYS A 74 8.70 9.11 -17.47
CA CYS A 74 8.22 9.87 -18.63
C CYS A 74 9.17 11.03 -18.99
N ALA A 75 9.65 11.79 -18.00
CA ALA A 75 10.58 12.88 -18.23
C ALA A 75 11.87 12.37 -18.90
N ASP A 76 12.40 11.24 -18.42
CA ASP A 76 13.57 10.58 -19.00
C ASP A 76 13.32 10.10 -20.43
N ALA A 77 12.16 9.50 -20.70
CA ALA A 77 11.78 9.06 -22.05
C ALA A 77 11.68 10.26 -23.02
N ARG A 78 11.06 11.36 -22.60
CA ARG A 78 10.99 12.60 -23.39
C ARG A 78 12.38 13.17 -23.66
N ALA A 79 13.27 13.17 -22.67
CA ALA A 79 14.65 13.62 -22.82
C ALA A 79 15.46 12.71 -23.75
N ALA A 80 15.24 11.40 -23.71
CA ALA A 80 15.88 10.43 -24.60
C ALA A 80 15.46 10.66 -26.06
N VAL A 81 14.15 10.77 -26.32
CA VAL A 81 13.63 11.03 -27.68
C VAL A 81 14.15 12.36 -28.23
N LYS A 82 14.17 13.42 -27.42
CA LYS A 82 14.75 14.70 -27.82
C LYS A 82 16.24 14.59 -28.19
N ARG A 83 17.02 13.76 -27.50
CA ARG A 83 18.45 13.54 -27.77
C ARG A 83 18.72 12.69 -29.01
N SER A 84 17.86 11.73 -29.32
CA SER A 84 17.99 10.86 -30.50
C SER A 84 17.54 11.53 -31.81
N GLN A 85 17.03 12.75 -31.76
CA GLN A 85 16.58 13.47 -32.95
C GLN A 85 17.75 13.86 -33.86
N THR A 86 17.70 13.38 -35.09
CA THR A 86 18.47 13.93 -36.21
C THR A 86 17.65 15.05 -36.84
N ARG A 87 18.28 16.16 -37.26
CA ARG A 87 17.57 17.30 -37.89
C ARG A 87 16.63 16.81 -39.01
N GLY A 88 15.32 17.04 -38.85
CA GLY A 88 14.31 16.82 -39.89
C GLY A 88 13.34 15.64 -39.69
N GLN A 89 13.49 14.82 -38.65
CA GLN A 89 12.49 13.78 -38.33
C GLN A 89 11.36 14.35 -37.46
N GLN A 90 10.11 14.10 -37.85
CA GLN A 90 8.93 14.40 -37.03
C GLN A 90 8.96 13.57 -35.75
N ASN A 91 8.65 14.23 -34.64
CA ASN A 91 8.69 13.65 -33.32
C ASN A 91 7.48 12.70 -33.13
N PRO A 92 7.66 11.42 -32.78
CA PRO A 92 6.56 10.67 -32.18
C PRO A 92 6.24 11.36 -30.85
N GLU A 93 5.05 11.95 -30.76
CA GLU A 93 4.61 12.60 -29.53
C GLU A 93 4.49 11.54 -28.44
N LEU A 94 5.44 11.58 -27.49
CA LEU A 94 5.39 10.76 -26.28
C LEU A 94 4.33 11.35 -25.38
N ASP A 95 3.11 10.82 -25.52
CA ASP A 95 2.02 11.13 -24.61
C ASP A 95 2.28 10.43 -23.28
N CYS A 96 2.39 11.26 -22.23
CA CYS A 96 2.46 10.81 -20.85
C CYS A 96 1.28 11.42 -20.11
N PRO A 97 0.09 10.80 -20.23
CA PRO A 97 -1.09 11.33 -19.58
C PRO A 97 -0.84 11.39 -18.07
N HIS A 98 -0.94 12.58 -17.51
CA HIS A 98 -0.80 12.79 -16.07
C HIS A 98 -1.99 12.10 -15.41
N SER A 99 -1.71 11.04 -14.65
CA SER A 99 -2.77 10.14 -14.25
C SER A 99 -3.42 10.65 -12.96
N GLU A 100 -4.54 11.38 -13.07
CA GLU A 100 -5.53 11.48 -11.97
C GLU A 100 -6.14 10.10 -11.60
N ARG A 101 -5.68 9.04 -12.27
CA ARG A 101 -6.08 7.64 -12.15
C ARG A 101 -6.20 7.15 -10.71
N PHE A 102 -5.37 7.65 -9.80
CA PHE A 102 -5.33 7.20 -8.41
C PHE A 102 -5.93 8.17 -7.40
N ARG A 103 -6.50 9.31 -7.85
CA ARG A 103 -7.15 10.28 -6.95
C ARG A 103 -8.22 9.58 -6.10
N ASN A 104 -8.07 9.68 -4.78
CA ASN A 104 -8.97 9.10 -3.79
C ASN A 104 -9.15 7.57 -3.91
N LYS A 105 -8.17 6.85 -4.49
CA LYS A 105 -8.24 5.38 -4.65
C LYS A 105 -7.59 4.60 -3.51
N ALA A 106 -6.92 5.26 -2.57
CA ALA A 106 -6.27 4.55 -1.46
C ALA A 106 -7.24 3.69 -0.63
N PRO A 107 -8.44 4.17 -0.24
CA PRO A 107 -9.40 3.33 0.45
C PRO A 107 -9.82 2.10 -0.38
N TYR A 108 -10.03 2.29 -1.68
CA TYR A 108 -10.40 1.20 -2.59
C TYR A 108 -9.33 0.10 -2.62
N TYR A 109 -8.06 0.46 -2.82
CA TYR A 109 -6.98 -0.54 -2.89
C TYR A 109 -6.68 -1.17 -1.53
N SER A 110 -6.81 -0.43 -0.43
CA SER A 110 -6.70 -0.98 0.91
C SER A 110 -7.75 -2.08 1.15
N THR A 111 -9.00 -1.84 0.76
CA THR A 111 -10.05 -2.86 0.81
C THR A 111 -9.70 -4.07 -0.04
N GLN A 112 -9.24 -3.87 -1.29
CA GLN A 112 -8.86 -4.98 -2.16
C GLN A 112 -7.71 -5.82 -1.58
N MET A 113 -6.71 -5.19 -0.96
CA MET A 113 -5.61 -5.90 -0.30
C MET A 113 -6.11 -6.70 0.92
N THR A 114 -6.96 -6.11 1.76
CA THR A 114 -7.57 -6.80 2.90
C THR A 114 -8.43 -7.97 2.44
N ASP A 115 -9.24 -7.79 1.39
CA ASP A 115 -10.06 -8.84 0.81
C ASP A 115 -9.21 -9.99 0.28
N PHE A 116 -8.11 -9.71 -0.40
CA PHE A 116 -7.17 -10.72 -0.88
C PHE A 116 -6.59 -11.53 0.27
N CYS A 117 -5.99 -10.87 1.28
CA CYS A 117 -5.38 -11.54 2.42
C CYS A 117 -6.41 -12.32 3.25
N THR A 118 -7.67 -11.86 3.31
CA THR A 118 -8.74 -12.58 4.00
C THR A 118 -9.20 -13.80 3.22
N ARG A 119 -9.41 -13.66 1.91
CA ARG A 119 -9.97 -14.70 1.03
C ARG A 119 -8.99 -15.83 0.71
N TYR A 120 -7.69 -15.52 0.59
CA TYR A 120 -6.65 -16.48 0.19
C TYR A 120 -5.56 -16.57 1.28
N PRO A 121 -5.83 -17.24 2.42
CA PRO A 121 -4.86 -17.36 3.51
C PRO A 121 -3.54 -18.04 3.09
N GLU A 122 -3.59 -18.97 2.14
CA GLU A 122 -2.42 -19.62 1.54
C GLU A 122 -1.53 -18.65 0.75
N ASP A 123 -2.05 -17.49 0.37
CA ASP A 123 -1.34 -16.46 -0.39
C ASP A 123 -0.82 -15.30 0.44
N ARG A 124 -0.90 -15.37 1.77
CA ARG A 124 -0.40 -14.34 2.68
C ARG A 124 1.12 -14.19 2.69
N ASP A 125 1.83 -15.08 2.01
CA ASP A 125 3.27 -14.96 1.78
C ASP A 125 3.63 -14.08 0.57
N LEU A 126 2.64 -13.63 -0.21
CA LEU A 126 2.84 -12.63 -1.28
C LEU A 126 3.31 -11.29 -0.68
N PRO A 127 4.44 -10.71 -1.14
CA PRO A 127 4.87 -9.39 -0.69
C PRO A 127 3.81 -8.32 -0.95
N LEU A 128 3.53 -7.45 0.02
CA LEU A 128 2.52 -6.40 -0.09
C LEU A 128 2.82 -5.44 -1.25
N ALA A 129 4.10 -5.13 -1.47
CA ALA A 129 4.56 -4.32 -2.60
C ALA A 129 4.22 -4.97 -3.97
N PHE A 130 4.20 -6.30 -4.05
CA PHE A 130 3.82 -7.01 -5.27
C PHE A 130 2.31 -7.09 -5.44
N LEU A 131 1.58 -7.32 -4.35
CA LEU A 131 0.12 -7.29 -4.35
C LEU A 131 -0.40 -5.93 -4.85
N ILE A 132 0.05 -4.84 -4.24
CA ILE A 132 -0.39 -3.49 -4.64
C ILE A 132 0.01 -3.16 -6.08
N LYS A 133 1.19 -3.59 -6.54
CA LYS A 133 1.63 -3.42 -7.92
C LYS A 133 0.72 -4.17 -8.92
N MET A 134 0.27 -5.38 -8.58
CA MET A 134 -0.66 -6.15 -9.43
C MET A 134 -2.05 -5.50 -9.49
N LEU A 135 -2.49 -4.87 -8.40
CA LEU A 135 -3.77 -4.15 -8.34
C LEU A 135 -3.75 -2.80 -9.07
N MET A 136 -2.63 -2.09 -9.05
CA MET A 136 -2.51 -0.74 -9.62
C MET A 136 -1.90 -0.68 -11.02
N GLY A 137 -1.27 -1.76 -11.48
CA GLY A 137 -0.49 -1.77 -12.71
C GLY A 137 -1.27 -1.35 -13.96
N PRO A 138 -0.58 -1.15 -15.11
CA PRO A 138 -1.22 -0.74 -16.36
C PRO A 138 -2.31 -1.71 -16.83
N LYS A 139 -2.15 -2.99 -16.49
CA LYS A 139 -3.18 -4.04 -16.61
C LYS A 139 -3.50 -4.55 -15.20
N PRO A 140 -4.42 -3.89 -14.48
CA PRO A 140 -4.74 -4.28 -13.11
C PRO A 140 -5.37 -5.68 -13.13
N LYS A 141 -4.97 -6.53 -12.19
CA LYS A 141 -5.50 -7.89 -12.04
C LYS A 141 -6.63 -7.92 -11.00
N THR A 142 -7.59 -8.82 -11.19
CA THR A 142 -8.56 -9.16 -10.15
C THR A 142 -7.91 -10.01 -9.05
N LEU A 143 -8.58 -10.15 -7.90
CA LEU A 143 -8.07 -10.96 -6.79
C LEU A 143 -7.91 -12.43 -7.21
N GLU A 144 -8.87 -12.94 -7.99
CA GLU A 144 -8.85 -14.30 -8.54
C GLU A 144 -7.70 -14.50 -9.51
N GLU A 145 -7.45 -13.54 -10.41
CA GLU A 145 -6.32 -13.60 -11.36
C GLU A 145 -4.97 -13.56 -10.64
N ILE A 146 -4.87 -12.80 -9.54
CA ILE A 146 -3.67 -12.77 -8.70
C ILE A 146 -3.48 -14.16 -8.09
N HIS A 147 -4.47 -14.69 -7.38
CA HIS A 147 -4.42 -16.03 -6.76
C HIS A 147 -4.03 -17.12 -7.76
N GLN A 148 -4.68 -17.14 -8.93
CA GLN A 148 -4.38 -18.12 -9.99
C GLN A 148 -2.93 -18.02 -10.48
N SER A 149 -2.38 -16.80 -10.58
CA SER A 149 -1.00 -16.60 -11.05
C SER A 149 0.08 -17.04 -10.05
N LEU A 150 -0.29 -17.35 -8.81
CA LEU A 150 0.60 -17.83 -7.76
C LEU A 150 0.67 -19.36 -7.68
N ARG A 151 -0.18 -20.06 -8.44
CA ARG A 151 -0.15 -21.53 -8.49
C ARG A 151 1.06 -22.01 -9.30
N PRO A 152 1.71 -23.12 -8.90
CA PRO A 152 2.74 -23.75 -9.73
C PRO A 152 2.18 -24.05 -11.12
N ARG A 153 2.98 -23.80 -12.16
CA ARG A 153 2.66 -24.30 -13.49
C ARG A 153 3.05 -25.77 -13.51
N GLU A 154 2.04 -26.64 -13.64
CA GLU A 154 2.24 -28.07 -13.89
C GLU A 154 2.83 -28.31 -15.29
#